data_AF-A0A941USF5-F1
#
_entry.id   AF-A0A941USF5-F1
#
_cell.length_a   1.000
_cell.length_b   1.000
_cell.length_c   1.000
_cell.angle_alpha   90.00
_cell.angle_beta   90.00
_cell.angle_gamma   90.00
#
_symmetry.space_group_name_H-M   'P 1'
#
loop_
_entity.id
_entity.type
_entity.pdbx_description
1 polymer ?
#
loop_
_entity_poly.entity_id
_entity_poly.type
_entity_poly.pdbx_seq_one_letter_code
_entity_poly.pdbx_strand_id
1 'polypeptide(L)'
;AKVFTADGWFRSGDMGFMDGRGSIKITDRKKDIVIVSGFNVYPNEVEDVVMLHPGVLETAAIGAPDERSGEVVKIVVVRKDPALTEADLLAHCRKHLTGYKVPKLIEFRAEPLPKTNIGKILRRELRTPKPA
;
A
#
# COMPACT_ATOMS: atom_id res chain seq x y z
N ALA A 1 -14.26 -8.96 17.80
CA ALA A 1 -12.81 -9.25 17.93
C ALA A 1 -12.37 -9.05 19.37
N LYS A 2 -11.46 -9.87 19.90
CA LYS A 2 -10.82 -9.64 21.21
C LYS A 2 -9.84 -8.47 21.08
N VAL A 3 -10.31 -7.24 21.29
CA VAL A 3 -9.51 -6.01 21.11
C VAL A 3 -8.57 -5.73 22.29
N PHE A 4 -8.81 -6.37 23.43
CA PHE A 4 -7.92 -6.34 24.58
C PHE A 4 -7.09 -7.63 24.69
N THR A 5 -5.85 -7.52 25.17
CA THR A 5 -5.03 -8.64 25.62
C THR A 5 -5.54 -9.16 26.98
N ALA A 6 -5.06 -10.33 27.43
CA ALA A 6 -5.49 -10.91 28.70
C ALA A 6 -5.08 -10.05 29.92
N ASP A 7 -4.01 -9.28 29.77
CA ASP A 7 -3.44 -8.34 30.74
C ASP A 7 -3.92 -6.89 30.55
N GLY A 8 -4.94 -6.66 29.70
CA GLY A 8 -5.67 -5.37 29.64
C GLY A 8 -5.20 -4.35 28.61
N TRP A 9 -4.20 -4.66 27.76
CA TRP A 9 -3.72 -3.74 26.72
C TRP A 9 -4.66 -3.71 25.51
N PHE A 10 -4.90 -2.51 24.97
CA PHE A 10 -5.69 -2.31 23.76
C PHE A 10 -4.86 -2.52 22.50
N ARG A 11 -5.35 -3.37 21.58
CA ARG A 11 -4.75 -3.59 20.26
C ARG A 11 -5.26 -2.54 19.27
N SER A 12 -4.54 -1.44 19.09
CA SER A 12 -4.91 -0.38 18.13
C SER A 12 -4.97 -0.85 16.68
N GLY A 13 -4.20 -1.89 16.35
CA GLY A 13 -4.05 -2.41 14.99
C GLY A 13 -3.11 -1.59 14.12
N ASP A 14 -2.41 -0.60 14.70
CA ASP A 14 -1.32 0.12 14.06
C ASP A 14 -0.03 -0.71 14.13
N MET A 15 0.78 -0.59 13.10
CA MET A 15 2.07 -1.27 12.94
C MET A 15 3.17 -0.22 12.91
N GLY A 16 4.32 -0.54 13.47
CA GLY A 16 5.43 0.39 13.54
C GLY A 16 6.62 -0.17 14.29
N PHE A 17 7.61 0.69 14.50
CA PHE A 17 8.85 0.38 15.18
C PHE A 17 9.04 1.31 16.36
N MET A 18 9.57 0.79 17.46
CA MET A 18 10.04 1.58 18.59
C MET A 18 11.56 1.59 18.58
N ASP A 19 12.17 2.76 18.67
CA ASP A 19 13.62 2.88 18.80
C ASP A 19 14.09 2.59 20.23
N GLY A 20 15.41 2.54 20.43
CA GLY A 20 16.01 2.31 21.74
C GLY A 20 15.77 3.42 22.77
N ARG A 21 15.19 4.57 22.36
CA ARG A 21 14.81 5.68 23.25
C ARG A 21 13.32 5.68 23.56
N GLY A 22 12.56 4.70 23.07
CA GLY A 22 11.12 4.59 23.28
C GLY A 22 10.28 5.44 22.31
N SER A 23 10.87 6.06 21.29
CA SER A 23 10.12 6.79 20.26
C SER A 23 9.50 5.81 19.27
N ILE A 24 8.20 5.98 18.97
CA ILE A 24 7.45 5.09 18.09
C ILE A 24 7.25 5.75 16.72
N LYS A 25 7.66 5.06 15.66
CA LYS A 25 7.28 5.38 14.28
C LYS A 25 6.18 4.43 13.81
N ILE A 26 4.97 4.95 13.62
CA ILE A 26 3.85 4.22 13.03
C ILE A 26 4.00 4.25 11.51
N THR A 27 3.92 3.09 10.86
CA THR A 27 4.08 2.97 9.40
C THR A 27 2.81 2.47 8.72
N ASP A 28 2.08 1.54 9.33
CA ASP A 28 1.01 0.83 8.63
C ASP A 28 -0.13 0.40 9.56
N ARG A 29 -1.11 -0.29 8.98
CA ARG A 29 -2.22 -0.93 9.68
C ARG A 29 -2.15 -2.42 9.45
N LYS A 30 -2.34 -3.21 10.51
CA LYS A 30 -2.27 -4.69 10.44
C LYS A 30 -3.19 -5.29 9.37
N LYS A 31 -4.36 -4.71 9.17
CA LYS A 31 -5.35 -5.16 8.16
C LYS A 31 -4.98 -4.80 6.72
N ASP A 32 -4.05 -3.86 6.53
CA ASP A 32 -3.66 -3.35 5.22
C ASP A 32 -2.37 -4.01 4.70
N ILE A 33 -1.66 -4.77 5.55
CA ILE A 33 -0.52 -5.60 5.14
C ILE A 33 -0.96 -6.55 4.03
N VAL A 34 -0.16 -6.61 2.96
CA VAL A 34 -0.33 -7.54 1.84
C VAL A 34 0.59 -8.73 2.07
N ILE A 35 0.08 -9.95 1.94
CA ILE A 35 0.83 -11.19 2.19
C ILE A 35 1.15 -11.86 0.85
N VAL A 36 2.36 -11.61 0.36
CA VAL A 36 2.83 -12.18 -0.91
C VAL A 36 3.68 -13.40 -0.63
N SER A 37 3.17 -14.60 -0.93
CA SER A 37 3.85 -15.89 -0.69
C SER A 37 4.34 -16.06 0.76
N GLY A 38 3.56 -15.58 1.73
CA GLY A 38 3.92 -15.61 3.16
C GLY A 38 4.82 -14.47 3.64
N PHE A 39 5.26 -13.58 2.75
CA PHE A 39 6.05 -12.40 3.13
C PHE A 39 5.15 -11.18 3.33
N ASN A 40 5.38 -10.45 4.42
CA ASN A 40 4.71 -9.19 4.69
C ASN A 40 5.20 -8.10 3.74
N VAL A 41 4.27 -7.49 3.01
CA VAL A 41 4.50 -6.28 2.23
C VAL A 41 3.67 -5.16 2.83
N TYR A 42 4.37 -4.09 3.22
CA TYR A 42 3.78 -2.91 3.84
C TYR A 42 3.41 -1.91 2.73
N PRO A 43 2.12 -1.55 2.56
CA PRO A 43 1.70 -0.63 1.52
C PRO A 43 2.48 0.68 1.51
N ASN A 44 2.78 1.25 2.69
CA ASN A 44 3.46 2.53 2.75
C ASN A 44 4.87 2.47 2.14
N GLU A 45 5.59 1.35 2.29
CA GLU A 45 6.91 1.16 1.69
C GLU A 45 6.86 1.16 0.15
N VAL A 46 5.85 0.50 -0.42
CA VAL A 46 5.64 0.48 -1.88
C VAL A 46 5.23 1.86 -2.36
N GLU A 47 4.29 2.51 -1.67
CA GLU A 47 3.80 3.84 -2.00
C GLU A 47 4.91 4.89 -1.95
N ASP A 48 5.75 4.88 -0.91
CA ASP A 48 6.88 5.79 -0.77
C ASP A 48 7.82 5.68 -1.98
N VAL A 49 8.11 4.47 -2.45
CA VAL A 49 8.94 4.26 -3.65
C VAL A 49 8.24 4.74 -4.92
N VAL A 50 6.97 4.40 -5.11
CA VAL A 50 6.20 4.80 -6.31
C VAL A 50 6.08 6.33 -6.38
N MET A 51 5.87 7.00 -5.25
CA MET A 51 5.79 8.46 -5.15
C MET A 51 7.10 9.19 -5.51
N LEU A 52 8.25 8.51 -5.49
CA LEU A 52 9.51 9.09 -5.97
C LEU A 52 9.57 9.23 -7.49
N HIS A 53 8.68 8.55 -8.24
CA HIS A 53 8.63 8.69 -9.69
C HIS A 53 7.99 10.04 -10.08
N PRO A 54 8.67 10.88 -10.90
CA PRO A 54 8.21 12.26 -11.16
C PRO A 54 6.85 12.35 -11.88
N GLY A 55 6.46 11.30 -12.61
CA GLY A 55 5.17 11.21 -13.29
C GLY A 55 3.99 10.83 -12.39
N VAL A 56 4.21 10.51 -11.11
CA VAL A 56 3.15 10.11 -10.18
C VAL A 56 2.65 11.32 -9.40
N LEU A 57 1.33 11.52 -9.37
CA LEU A 57 0.70 12.55 -8.54
C LEU A 57 0.29 11.99 -7.18
N GLU A 58 -0.39 10.84 -7.19
CA GLU A 58 -0.84 10.13 -5.99
C GLU A 58 -0.80 8.63 -6.26
N THR A 59 -0.58 7.83 -5.21
CA THR A 59 -0.66 6.38 -5.31
C THR A 59 -1.17 5.74 -4.02
N ALA A 60 -1.72 4.55 -4.14
CA ALA A 60 -2.02 3.68 -3.03
C ALA A 60 -1.75 2.22 -3.41
N ALA A 61 -1.12 1.48 -2.50
CA ALA A 61 -0.88 0.05 -2.62
C ALA A 61 -1.95 -0.73 -1.84
N ILE A 62 -2.45 -1.80 -2.46
CA ILE A 62 -3.41 -2.73 -1.87
C ILE A 62 -3.05 -4.17 -2.24
N GLY A 63 -3.53 -5.12 -1.44
CA GLY A 63 -3.48 -6.54 -1.80
C GLY A 63 -4.59 -6.88 -2.78
N ALA A 64 -4.24 -7.64 -3.81
CA ALA A 64 -5.18 -8.29 -4.71
C ALA A 64 -4.98 -9.81 -4.63
N PRO A 65 -6.06 -10.62 -4.69
CA PRO A 65 -5.95 -12.08 -4.64
C PRO A 65 -5.16 -12.61 -5.84
N ASP A 66 -4.32 -13.62 -5.58
CA ASP A 66 -3.53 -14.32 -6.60
C ASP A 66 -3.46 -15.81 -6.23
N GLU A 67 -3.76 -16.69 -7.18
CA GLU A 67 -3.85 -18.13 -6.94
C GLU A 67 -2.52 -18.77 -6.51
N ARG A 68 -1.37 -18.18 -6.89
CA ARG A 68 -0.04 -18.75 -6.65
C ARG A 68 0.60 -18.18 -5.39
N SER A 69 0.47 -16.87 -5.17
CA SER A 69 1.11 -16.17 -4.05
C SER A 69 0.17 -15.81 -2.91
N GLY A 70 -1.12 -16.17 -2.99
CA GLY A 70 -2.17 -15.77 -2.05
C GLY A 70 -2.62 -14.34 -2.31
N GLU A 71 -1.72 -13.37 -2.14
CA GLU A 71 -1.91 -12.00 -2.60
C GLU A 71 -0.75 -11.53 -3.49
N VAL A 72 -1.01 -10.48 -4.25
CA VAL A 72 -0.01 -9.67 -4.98
C VAL A 72 -0.22 -8.20 -4.68
N VAL A 73 0.84 -7.43 -4.84
CA VAL A 73 0.77 -5.98 -4.73
C VAL A 73 0.08 -5.42 -5.98
N LYS A 74 -1.01 -4.69 -5.76
CA LYS A 74 -1.65 -3.82 -6.74
C LYS A 74 -1.43 -2.37 -6.34
N ILE A 75 -0.99 -1.54 -7.29
CA ILE A 75 -0.94 -0.08 -7.09
C ILE A 75 -2.03 0.60 -7.91
N VAL A 76 -2.69 1.57 -7.30
CA VAL A 76 -3.59 2.50 -7.97
C VAL A 76 -2.87 3.84 -8.05
N VAL A 77 -2.81 4.43 -9.24
CA VAL A 77 -1.96 5.59 -9.52
C VAL A 77 -2.78 6.67 -10.21
N VAL A 78 -2.72 7.89 -9.67
CA VAL A 78 -3.13 9.10 -10.37
C VAL A 78 -1.89 9.70 -11.01
N ARG A 79 -1.94 9.89 -12.32
CA ARG A 79 -0.80 10.39 -13.09
C ARG A 79 -0.68 11.90 -12.96
N LYS A 80 0.53 12.38 -12.70
CA LYS A 80 0.93 13.77 -12.91
C LYS A 80 1.31 14.00 -14.36
N ASP A 81 2.02 13.04 -14.94
CA ASP A 81 2.38 13.03 -16.35
C ASP A 81 1.49 12.03 -17.11
N PRO A 82 0.64 12.48 -18.04
CA PRO A 82 -0.20 11.61 -18.86
C PRO A 82 0.57 10.57 -19.67
N ALA A 83 1.84 10.83 -20.00
CA ALA A 83 2.70 9.92 -20.75
C ALA A 83 3.25 8.76 -19.91
N LEU A 84 3.11 8.80 -18.57
CA LEU A 84 3.58 7.74 -17.69
C LEU A 84 2.92 6.39 -18.04
N THR A 85 3.75 5.39 -18.29
CA THR A 85 3.31 4.03 -18.62
C THR A 85 3.49 3.05 -17.45
N GLU A 86 2.83 1.89 -17.54
CA GLU A 86 3.06 0.79 -16.59
C GLU A 86 4.50 0.29 -16.60
N ALA A 87 5.13 0.25 -17.78
CA ALA A 87 6.50 -0.22 -17.95
C ALA A 87 7.49 0.68 -17.20
N ASP A 88 7.31 1.99 -17.25
CA ASP A 88 8.15 2.96 -16.53
C ASP A 88 8.06 2.74 -15.01
N LEU A 89 6.83 2.58 -14.49
CA LEU A 89 6.60 2.32 -13.08
C LEU A 89 7.17 0.98 -12.63
N LEU A 90 7.01 -0.08 -13.42
CA LEU A 90 7.58 -1.38 -13.12
C LEU A 90 9.11 -1.33 -13.11
N ALA A 91 9.73 -0.63 -14.07
CA ALA A 91 11.17 -0.45 -14.12
C ALA A 91 11.68 0.32 -12.89
N HIS A 92 11.01 1.40 -12.52
CA HIS A 92 11.30 2.17 -11.31
C HIS A 92 11.17 1.32 -10.05
N CYS A 93 10.06 0.59 -9.89
CA CYS A 93 9.84 -0.29 -8.75
C CYS A 93 10.91 -1.38 -8.65
N ARG A 94 11.28 -2.04 -9.75
CA ARG A 94 12.30 -3.10 -9.75
C ARG A 94 13.69 -2.60 -9.33
N LYS A 95 13.99 -1.32 -9.55
CA LYS A 95 15.26 -0.70 -9.14
C LYS A 95 15.33 -0.47 -7.62
N HIS A 96 14.19 -0.25 -6.98
CA HIS A 96 14.11 0.26 -5.61
C HIS A 96 13.45 -0.71 -4.62
N LEU A 97 12.70 -1.71 -5.09
CA LEU A 97 12.00 -2.70 -4.28
C LEU A 97 12.57 -4.11 -4.47
N THR A 98 12.53 -4.90 -3.41
CA THR A 98 12.75 -6.35 -3.50
C THR A 98 11.69 -7.00 -4.39
N GLY A 99 12.05 -8.02 -5.17
CA GLY A 99 11.21 -8.58 -6.22
C GLY A 99 9.77 -8.95 -5.84
N TYR A 100 9.54 -9.49 -4.63
CA TYR A 100 8.19 -9.86 -4.18
C TYR A 100 7.32 -8.66 -3.76
N LYS A 101 7.91 -7.48 -3.58
CA LYS A 101 7.19 -6.22 -3.30
C LYS A 101 6.85 -5.44 -4.57
N VAL A 102 7.45 -5.81 -5.70
CA VAL A 102 7.19 -5.15 -6.99
C VAL A 102 5.72 -5.37 -7.36
N PRO A 103 4.95 -4.31 -7.68
CA PRO A 103 3.57 -4.44 -8.09
C PRO A 103 3.42 -5.39 -9.29
N LYS A 104 2.41 -6.27 -9.24
CA LYS A 104 2.02 -7.08 -10.40
C LYS A 104 0.85 -6.47 -11.17
N LEU A 105 0.06 -5.62 -10.50
CA LEU A 105 -1.10 -4.96 -11.08
C LEU A 105 -0.94 -3.45 -10.90
N ILE A 106 -1.16 -2.71 -11.98
CA ILE A 106 -1.14 -1.24 -11.99
C ILE A 106 -2.48 -0.78 -12.54
N GLU A 107 -3.14 0.11 -11.81
CA GLU A 107 -4.40 0.74 -12.24
C GLU A 107 -4.21 2.25 -12.29
N PHE A 108 -4.35 2.84 -13.48
CA PHE A 108 -4.36 4.29 -13.60
C PHE A 108 -5.77 4.84 -13.41
N ARG A 109 -5.90 5.91 -12.61
CA ARG A 109 -7.13 6.68 -12.44
C ARG A 109 -6.98 8.10 -12.95
N ALA A 110 -8.04 8.60 -13.58
CA ALA A 110 -8.15 10.00 -13.96
C ALA A 110 -8.56 10.87 -12.77
N GLU A 111 -9.42 10.35 -11.91
CA GLU A 111 -9.92 11.05 -10.73
C GLU A 111 -9.00 10.86 -9.51
N PRO A 112 -8.94 11.84 -8.58
CA PRO A 112 -8.23 11.71 -7.32
C PRO A 112 -8.64 10.47 -6.51
N LEU A 113 -7.70 9.94 -5.71
CA LEU A 113 -8.00 8.81 -4.84
C LEU A 113 -9.01 9.20 -3.76
N PRO A 114 -9.93 8.30 -3.36
CA PRO A 114 -10.90 8.56 -2.31
C PRO A 114 -10.16 8.83 -1.00
N LYS A 115 -10.54 9.91 -0.32
CA LYS A 115 -9.91 10.36 0.92
C LYS A 115 -10.94 10.60 2.00
N THR A 116 -10.53 10.39 3.24
CA THR A 116 -11.23 10.86 4.43
C THR A 116 -11.30 12.39 4.44
N ASN A 117 -12.17 12.95 5.30
CA ASN A 117 -12.25 14.40 5.53
C ASN A 117 -10.93 15.03 5.99
N ILE A 118 -9.99 14.23 6.51
CA ILE A 118 -8.65 14.66 6.93
C ILE A 118 -7.57 14.30 5.89
N GLY A 119 -7.94 13.98 4.66
CA GLY A 119 -7.03 13.78 3.53
C GLY A 119 -6.37 12.40 3.42
N LYS A 120 -6.60 11.48 4.37
CA LYS A 120 -6.05 10.10 4.29
C LYS A 120 -6.75 9.26 3.23
N ILE A 121 -5.99 8.53 2.41
CA ILE A 121 -6.54 7.65 1.38
C ILE A 121 -7.36 6.51 2.00
N LEU A 122 -8.56 6.30 1.46
CA LEU A 122 -9.51 5.26 1.85
C LEU A 122 -9.24 3.96 1.09
N ARG A 123 -8.18 3.22 1.48
CA ARG A 123 -7.77 1.96 0.82
C ARG A 123 -8.87 0.91 0.69
N ARG A 124 -9.84 0.88 1.63
CA ARG A 124 -10.99 -0.04 1.56
C ARG A 124 -11.79 0.14 0.26
N GLU A 125 -11.96 1.37 -0.21
CA GLU A 125 -12.70 1.67 -1.43
C GLU A 125 -11.92 1.35 -2.71
N LEU A 126 -10.62 1.07 -2.58
CA LEU A 126 -9.78 0.64 -3.71
C LEU A 126 -9.79 -0.87 -3.90
N ARG A 127 -10.15 -1.64 -2.87
CA ARG A 127 -10.24 -3.12 -2.94
C ARG A 127 -11.51 -3.61 -3.62
N THR A 128 -12.58 -2.83 -3.56
CA THR A 128 -13.83 -3.14 -4.25
C THR A 128 -13.82 -2.50 -5.64
N PRO A 129 -14.05 -3.25 -6.73
CA PRO A 129 -14.30 -2.64 -8.03
C PRO A 129 -15.49 -1.68 -7.90
N LYS A 130 -15.38 -0.44 -8.38
CA LYS A 130 -16.60 0.36 -8.58
C LYS A 130 -17.46 -0.40 -9.60
N PRO A 131 -18.74 -0.68 -9.32
CA PRO A 131 -19.64 -1.10 -10.39
C PRO A 131 -19.62 -0.01 -11.46
N ALA A 132 -19.57 -0.45 -12.72
CA ALA A 132 -19.58 0.42 -13.88
C ALA A 132 -20.83 1.31 -13.93
#